data_AF-A0A523ARL5-F1
#
_entry.id   AF-A0A523ARL5-F1
#
_cell.length_a   1.000
_cell.length_b   1.000
_cell.length_c   1.000
_cell.angle_alpha   90.00
_cell.angle_beta   90.00
_cell.angle_gamma   90.00
#
_symmetry.space_group_name_H-M   'P 1'
#
loop_
_entity.id
_entity.type
_entity.pdbx_description
1 polymer ?
#
loop_
_entity_poly.entity_id
_entity_poly.type
_entity_poly.pdbx_seq_one_letter_code
_entity_poly.pdbx_strand_id
1 'polypeptide(L)' 'AGVVIDAIRAVKIAMDRKIAGPLLGVSAYFFKHPPVQMPDEVARKAVEDFIKGKV' A
#
# COMPACT_ATOMS: atom_id res chain seq x y z
N ALA A 1 0.26 10.69 12.93
CA ALA A 1 -0.64 9.58 13.32
C ALA A 1 -1.40 8.96 12.14
N GLY A 2 -1.93 9.75 11.18
CA GLY A 2 -2.77 9.22 10.08
C GLY A 2 -2.12 8.18 9.15
N VAL A 3 -0.86 8.37 8.74
CA VAL A 3 -0.14 7.47 7.81
C VAL A 3 -0.11 6.00 8.27
N VAL A 4 0.09 5.77 9.57
CA VAL A 4 0.15 4.41 10.13
C VAL A 4 -1.23 3.74 10.12
N ILE A 5 -2.29 4.50 10.38
CA ILE A 5 -3.68 3.99 10.34
C ILE A 5 -4.00 3.54 8.91
N ASP A 6 -3.60 4.30 7.91
CA ASP A 6 -3.85 3.98 6.50
C ASP A 6 -3.12 2.69 6.08
N ALA A 7 -1.87 2.54 6.52
CA ALA A 7 -1.10 1.32 6.30
C ALA A 7 -1.77 0.09 6.95
N ILE A 8 -2.24 0.18 8.19
CA ILE A 8 -2.94 -0.92 8.87
C ILE A 8 -4.24 -1.29 8.13
N ARG A 9 -5.01 -0.30 7.67
CA ARG A 9 -6.23 -0.54 6.89
C ARG A 9 -5.93 -1.22 5.56
N ALA A 10 -4.85 -0.83 4.87
CA ALA A 10 -4.41 -1.49 3.64
C ALA A 10 -4.01 -2.96 3.89
N VAL A 11 -3.33 -3.25 4.99
CA VAL A 11 -3.00 -4.64 5.38
C VAL A 11 -4.27 -5.45 5.65
N LYS A 12 -5.27 -4.88 6.34
CA LYS A 12 -6.55 -5.58 6.56
C LYS A 12 -7.24 -5.94 5.24
N ILE A 13 -7.25 -5.03 4.27
CA ILE A 13 -7.78 -5.29 2.92
C ILE A 13 -7.01 -6.43 2.24
N ALA A 14 -5.67 -6.44 2.34
CA ALA A 14 -4.85 -7.53 1.79
C ALA A 14 -5.21 -8.89 2.41
N MET A 15 -5.38 -8.93 3.74
CA MET A 15 -5.78 -10.15 4.46
C MET A 15 -7.14 -10.65 3.98
N ASP A 16 -8.13 -9.76 3.82
CA ASP A 16 -9.46 -10.12 3.33
C ASP A 16 -9.44 -10.67 1.91
N ARG A 17 -8.50 -10.19 1.09
CA ARG A 17 -8.25 -10.66 -0.27
C ARG A 17 -7.30 -11.86 -0.36
N LYS A 18 -6.84 -12.39 0.78
CA LYS A 18 -5.84 -13.48 0.86
C LYS A 18 -4.53 -13.15 0.13
N ILE A 19 -4.17 -11.87 0.04
CA ILE A 19 -2.91 -11.42 -0.53
C ILE A 19 -1.84 -11.54 0.56
N ALA A 20 -0.77 -12.25 0.25
CA ALA A 20 0.37 -12.45 1.13
C ALA A 20 1.62 -11.74 0.58
N GLY A 21 2.57 -11.45 1.47
CA GLY A 21 3.82 -10.78 1.12
C GLY A 21 3.73 -9.25 1.16
N PRO A 22 4.81 -8.55 0.76
CA PRO A 22 4.89 -7.10 0.85
C PRO A 22 3.97 -6.41 -0.18
N LEU A 23 3.15 -5.48 0.29
CA LEU A 23 2.31 -4.64 -0.56
C LEU A 23 3.14 -3.52 -1.20
N LEU A 24 3.92 -3.83 -2.23
CA LEU A 24 4.97 -2.94 -2.76
C LEU A 24 4.54 -1.49 -3.00
N GLY A 25 3.41 -1.27 -3.69
CA GLY A 25 2.90 0.09 -3.95
C GLY A 25 2.43 0.82 -2.70
N VAL A 26 1.80 0.10 -1.78
CA VAL A 26 1.40 0.61 -0.46
C VAL A 26 2.62 0.94 0.40
N SER A 27 3.62 0.08 0.36
CA SER A 27 4.87 0.28 1.10
C SER A 27 5.63 1.49 0.59
N ALA A 28 5.69 1.67 -0.74
CA ALA A 28 6.35 2.82 -1.36
C ALA A 28 5.69 4.16 -1.00
N TYR A 29 4.39 4.17 -0.72
CA TYR A 29 3.67 5.40 -0.37
C TYR A 29 3.75 5.75 1.13
N PHE A 30 3.75 4.75 2.02
CA PHE A 30 3.65 4.98 3.46
C PHE A 30 4.97 4.92 4.24
N PHE A 31 6.06 4.40 3.65
CA PHE A 31 7.34 4.24 4.35
C PHE A 31 8.51 4.95 3.65
N LYS A 32 9.45 5.45 4.45
CA LYS A 32 10.67 6.14 3.95
C LYS A 32 11.66 5.21 3.27
N HIS A 33 11.70 3.94 3.67
CA HIS A 33 12.60 2.93 3.13
C HIS A 33 11.79 1.71 2.69
N PRO A 34 11.05 1.82 1.57
CA PRO A 34 10.25 0.71 1.06
C PRO A 34 11.16 -0.36 0.43
N PRO A 35 10.68 -1.62 0.30
CA PRO A 35 11.40 -2.67 -0.44
C PRO A 35 11.68 -2.30 -1.91
N VAL A 36 10.79 -1.50 -2.52
CA VAL A 36 10.93 -0.95 -3.86
C VAL A 36 10.62 0.54 -3.79
N GLN A 37 11.58 1.37 -4.20
CA GLN A 37 11.40 2.82 -4.32
C GLN A 37 10.52 3.14 -5.53
N MET A 38 9.52 3.99 -5.34
CA MET A 38 8.65 4.47 -6.42
C MET A 38 8.49 5.99 -6.30
N PRO A 39 8.32 6.72 -7.41
CA PRO A 39 7.90 8.11 -7.34
C PRO A 39 6.55 8.25 -6.61
N ASP A 40 6.39 9.31 -5.81
CA ASP A 40 5.22 9.52 -4.95
C ASP A 40 3.87 9.41 -5.70
N GLU A 41 3.78 10.01 -6.90
CA GLU A 41 2.56 9.95 -7.71
C GLU A 41 2.20 8.52 -8.17
N VAL A 42 3.23 7.71 -8.46
CA VAL A 42 3.05 6.31 -8.84
C VAL A 42 2.63 5.49 -7.62
N ALA A 43 3.26 5.71 -6.48
CA ALA A 43 2.92 5.03 -5.22
C ALA A 43 1.50 5.38 -4.75
N ARG A 44 1.10 6.66 -4.85
CA ARG A 44 -0.25 7.13 -4.55
C ARG A 44 -1.29 6.44 -5.42
N LYS A 45 -1.05 6.39 -6.74
CA LYS A 45 -1.93 5.69 -7.68
C LYS A 45 -2.04 4.20 -7.37
N ALA A 46 -0.92 3.56 -7.04
CA ALA A 46 -0.90 2.14 -6.68
C ALA A 46 -1.73 1.86 -5.41
N VAL A 47 -1.69 2.74 -4.40
CA VAL A 47 -2.56 2.65 -3.21
C VAL A 47 -4.02 2.82 -3.59
N GLU A 48 -4.37 3.80 -4.42
CA GLU A 48 -5.75 4.01 -4.85
C GLU A 48 -6.31 2.82 -5.63
N ASP A 49 -5.53 2.26 -6.56
CA ASP A 49 -5.93 1.10 -7.35
C ASP A 49 -6.04 -0.16 -6.47
N PHE A 50 -5.14 -0.32 -5.49
CA PHE A 50 -5.23 -1.37 -4.48
C PHE A 50 -6.52 -1.25 -3.66
N ILE A 51 -6.85 -0.06 -3.15
CA ILE A 51 -8.10 0.15 -2.38
C ILE A 51 -9.33 -0.15 -3.25
N LYS A 52 -9.33 0.26 -4.52
CA LYS A 52 -10.42 0.03 -5.50
C LYS A 52 -10.57 -1.43 -5.94
N GLY A 53 -9.65 -2.33 -5.57
CA GLY A 53 -9.75 -3.75 -5.95
C GLY A 53 -9.37 -4.04 -7.39
N LYS A 54 -8.59 -3.16 -8.02
CA LYS A 54 -8.06 -3.36 -9.37
C LYS A 54 -6.77 -4.19 -9.39
N VAL A 55 -6.37 -4.69 -8.23
CA VAL A 55 -5.16 -5.48 -7.94
C VAL A 55 -5.55 -6.62 -7.02
#